data_AF-A0A920UST2-F1
#
_entry.id   AF-A0A920UST2-F1
#
_cell.length_a   1.000
_cell.length_b   1.000
_cell.length_c   1.000
_cell.angle_alpha   90.00
_cell.angle_beta   90.00
_cell.angle_gamma   90.00
#
_symmetry.space_group_name_H-M   'P 1'
#
loop_
_entity.id
_entity.type
_entity.pdbx_description
1 polymer ?
#
loop_
_entity_poly.entity_id
_entity_poly.type
_entity_poly.pdbx_seq_one_letter_code
_entity_poly.pdbx_strand_id
1 'polypeptide(L)'
;MRLILVGCEYVGTTKLANAIDDWMASSMGVRFSLIHDHWKIPHTSGHPDDSTPEEQAWLLKATPKFKEMHQRHSLYYHAQRPNINNPDGMIIGGAIEDAVYGPMFFGYGDKDHRLNREVVMHSGRARYSALHKTPCWFTLPLTVM
;
A
#
# COMPACT_ATOMS: atom_id res chain seq x y z
N MET A 1 6.99 -8.36 -14.13
CA MET A 1 6.94 -6.89 -14.01
C MET A 1 6.64 -6.52 -12.58
N ARG A 2 7.41 -5.62 -11.97
CA ARG A 2 7.15 -5.15 -10.60
C ARG A 2 6.54 -3.76 -10.62
N LEU A 3 5.37 -3.61 -10.00
CA LEU A 3 4.64 -2.35 -9.93
C LEU A 3 4.39 -1.94 -8.48
N ILE A 4 4.67 -0.68 -8.18
CA ILE A 4 4.28 -0.02 -6.94
C ILE A 4 3.38 1.15 -7.33
N LEU A 5 2.10 1.04 -7.02
CA LEU A 5 1.12 2.08 -7.27
C LEU A 5 0.90 2.88 -5.98
N VAL A 6 1.02 4.19 -6.11
CA VAL A 6 0.87 5.13 -5.01
C VAL A 6 -0.21 6.12 -5.39
N GLY A 7 -1.13 6.40 -4.48
CA GLY A 7 -2.16 7.39 -4.75
C GLY A 7 -3.06 7.67 -3.55
N CYS A 8 -3.74 8.82 -3.65
CA CYS A 8 -4.69 9.21 -2.63
C CYS A 8 -5.84 8.19 -2.48
N GLU A 9 -6.62 8.22 -1.41
CA GLU A 9 -7.87 7.47 -1.34
C GLU A 9 -8.79 7.87 -2.51
N TYR A 10 -9.48 6.89 -3.08
CA TYR A 10 -10.44 7.06 -4.19
C TYR A 10 -9.92 7.66 -5.51
N VAL A 11 -8.60 7.84 -5.70
CA VAL A 11 -8.05 8.26 -7.01
C VAL A 11 -8.01 7.16 -8.08
N GLY A 12 -8.60 6.01 -7.79
CA GLY A 12 -8.72 4.91 -8.76
C GLY A 12 -7.51 3.98 -8.85
N THR A 13 -6.61 3.93 -7.85
CA THR A 13 -5.43 3.04 -7.88
C THR A 13 -5.79 1.56 -8.07
N THR A 14 -6.84 1.07 -7.40
CA THR A 14 -7.33 -0.31 -7.57
C THR A 14 -7.93 -0.52 -8.96
N LYS A 15 -8.63 0.47 -9.52
CA LYS A 15 -9.17 0.39 -10.89
C LYS A 15 -8.05 0.34 -11.92
N LEU A 16 -7.02 1.16 -11.75
CA LEU A 16 -5.82 1.16 -12.59
C LEU A 16 -5.07 -0.17 -12.51
N ALA A 17 -4.89 -0.71 -11.30
CA ALA A 17 -4.24 -2.00 -11.10
C ALA A 17 -4.94 -3.14 -11.85
N ASN A 18 -6.28 -3.22 -11.73
CA ASN A 18 -7.06 -4.21 -12.47
C ASN A 18 -6.94 -4.02 -13.98
N ALA A 19 -6.97 -2.77 -14.47
CA ALA A 19 -6.80 -2.50 -15.90
C ALA A 19 -5.41 -2.92 -16.43
N ILE A 20 -4.36 -2.76 -15.63
CA ILE A 20 -3.01 -3.23 -15.96
C ILE A 20 -2.97 -4.76 -15.96
N ASP A 21 -3.61 -5.44 -14.99
CA ASP A 21 -3.69 -6.90 -14.96
C ASP A 21 -4.46 -7.46 -16.17
N ASP A 22 -5.58 -6.85 -16.56
CA ASP A 22 -6.34 -7.22 -17.75
C ASP A 22 -5.55 -7.00 -19.05
N TRP A 23 -4.79 -5.91 -19.11
CA TRP A 23 -3.87 -5.67 -20.22
C TRP A 23 -2.77 -6.74 -20.29
N MET A 24 -2.20 -7.13 -19.15
CA MET A 24 -1.18 -8.19 -19.07
C MET A 24 -1.76 -9.53 -19.54
N ALA A 25 -2.97 -9.87 -19.11
CA ALA A 25 -3.67 -11.09 -19.51
C ALA A 25 -3.89 -11.13 -21.02
N SER A 26 -4.40 -10.03 -21.60
CA SER A 26 -4.69 -9.96 -23.04
C SER A 26 -3.43 -9.88 -23.91
N SER A 27 -2.36 -9.26 -23.42
CA SER A 27 -1.15 -9.00 -24.22
C SER A 27 -0.09 -10.10 -24.08
N MET A 28 -0.04 -10.77 -22.93
CA MET A 28 1.03 -11.73 -22.58
C MET A 28 0.51 -13.11 -22.19
N GLY A 29 -0.81 -13.28 -22.04
CA GLY A 29 -1.41 -14.55 -21.62
C GLY A 29 -1.20 -14.89 -20.14
N VAL A 30 -0.75 -13.93 -19.33
CA VAL A 30 -0.45 -14.11 -17.89
C VAL A 30 -1.03 -12.97 -17.06
N ARG A 31 -1.29 -13.23 -15.78
CA ARG A 31 -1.76 -12.25 -14.80
C ARG A 31 -0.76 -12.10 -13.66
N PHE A 32 -0.89 -11.01 -12.91
CA PHE A 32 -0.23 -10.91 -11.60
C PHE A 32 -0.73 -12.02 -10.70
N SER A 33 0.15 -12.55 -9.85
CA SER A 33 -0.24 -13.60 -8.89
C SER A 33 -1.28 -13.12 -7.89
N LEU A 34 -1.20 -11.84 -7.50
CA LEU A 34 -2.13 -11.17 -6.60
C LEU A 34 -1.95 -9.64 -6.69
N ILE A 35 -3.03 -8.87 -6.47
CA ILE A 35 -2.94 -7.43 -6.26
C ILE A 35 -2.85 -7.17 -4.75
N HIS A 36 -1.75 -6.61 -4.29
CA HIS A 36 -1.57 -6.38 -2.86
C HIS A 36 -2.05 -4.98 -2.49
N ASP A 37 -3.32 -4.83 -2.10
CA ASP A 37 -3.94 -3.55 -1.67
C ASP A 37 -4.70 -3.62 -0.34
N HIS A 38 -4.77 -4.80 0.27
CA HIS A 38 -5.59 -5.19 1.42
C HIS A 38 -5.05 -4.73 2.79
N TRP A 39 -4.54 -3.51 2.81
CA TRP A 39 -4.23 -2.77 4.03
C TRP A 39 -4.77 -1.35 3.95
N LYS A 40 -5.30 -0.90 2.81
CA LYS A 40 -5.79 0.48 2.68
C LYS A 40 -7.14 0.64 3.38
N ILE A 41 -7.14 1.20 4.59
CA ILE A 41 -8.38 1.62 5.26
C ILE A 41 -9.08 2.64 4.35
N PRO A 42 -10.40 2.54 4.10
CA PRO A 42 -11.38 1.74 4.84
C PRO A 42 -11.67 0.32 4.36
N HIS A 43 -11.09 -0.15 3.24
CA HIS A 43 -11.37 -1.47 2.69
C HIS A 43 -10.10 -2.34 2.73
N THR A 44 -10.02 -3.23 3.71
CA THR A 44 -8.79 -3.99 3.99
C THR A 44 -8.93 -5.50 3.76
N SER A 45 -10.10 -6.02 3.36
CA SER A 45 -10.31 -7.48 3.26
C SER A 45 -9.56 -8.10 2.07
N GLY A 46 -9.50 -7.41 0.93
CA GLY A 46 -8.61 -7.79 -0.16
C GLY A 46 -9.17 -8.81 -1.13
N HIS A 47 -8.50 -9.95 -1.31
CA HIS A 47 -8.80 -10.93 -2.35
C HIS A 47 -9.32 -12.26 -1.78
N PRO A 48 -10.65 -12.49 -1.74
CA PRO A 48 -11.72 -11.56 -2.10
C PRO A 48 -12.03 -10.55 -0.99
N ASP A 49 -12.75 -9.48 -1.35
CA ASP A 49 -13.36 -8.60 -0.36
C ASP A 49 -14.72 -9.17 -0.01
N ASP A 50 -14.70 -10.07 0.98
CA ASP A 50 -15.86 -10.74 1.54
C ASP A 50 -16.33 -10.09 2.85
N SER A 51 -15.82 -8.90 3.19
CA SER A 51 -16.24 -8.18 4.38
C SER A 51 -17.66 -7.63 4.23
N THR A 52 -18.48 -7.83 5.26
CA THR A 52 -19.81 -7.24 5.35
C THR A 52 -19.72 -5.75 5.71
N PRO A 53 -20.73 -4.93 5.37
CA PRO A 53 -20.79 -3.53 5.81
C PRO A 53 -20.65 -3.37 7.34
N GLU A 54 -21.17 -4.32 8.11
CA GLU A 54 -21.07 -4.35 9.56
C GLU A 54 -19.63 -4.60 10.04
N GLU A 55 -18.92 -5.55 9.44
CA GLU A 55 -17.51 -5.83 9.75
C GLU A 55 -16.60 -4.67 9.37
N GLN A 56 -16.86 -4.06 8.21
CA GLN A 56 -16.17 -2.86 7.79
C GLN A 56 -16.41 -1.71 8.79
N ALA A 57 -17.67 -1.47 9.17
CA ALA A 57 -18.01 -0.46 10.16
C ALA A 57 -17.35 -0.73 11.52
N TRP A 58 -17.21 -2.00 11.92
CA TRP A 58 -16.50 -2.40 13.12
C TRP A 58 -15.01 -2.02 13.06
N LEU A 59 -14.32 -2.35 11.96
CA LEU A 59 -12.91 -1.98 11.76
C LEU A 59 -12.73 -0.46 11.80
N LEU A 60 -13.63 0.30 11.18
CA LEU A 60 -13.60 1.76 11.18
C LEU A 60 -13.87 2.37 12.55
N LYS A 61 -14.64 1.70 13.40
CA LYS A 61 -14.88 2.10 14.80
C LYS A 61 -13.76 1.66 15.75
N ALA A 62 -12.84 0.79 15.31
CA ALA A 62 -11.74 0.34 16.14
C ALA A 62 -10.87 1.51 16.61
N THR A 63 -10.28 1.35 17.79
CA THR A 63 -9.40 2.37 18.37
C THR A 63 -8.16 2.58 17.49
N PRO A 64 -7.51 3.76 17.55
CA PRO A 64 -6.25 4.01 16.85
C PRO A 64 -5.21 2.91 17.07
N LYS A 65 -5.17 2.34 18.28
CA LYS A 65 -4.23 1.26 18.62
C LYS A 65 -4.46 0.00 17.79
N PHE A 66 -5.71 -0.41 17.58
CA PHE A 66 -6.00 -1.61 16.78
C PHE A 66 -5.80 -1.36 15.29
N LYS A 67 -6.17 -0.18 14.78
CA LYS A 67 -5.89 0.21 13.40
C LYS A 67 -4.38 0.23 13.10
N GLU A 68 -3.59 0.80 14.01
CA GLU A 68 -2.11 0.80 13.96
C GLU A 68 -1.54 -0.62 13.88
N MET A 69 -2.03 -1.51 14.76
CA MET A 69 -1.56 -2.89 14.81
C MET A 69 -1.89 -3.66 13.54
N HIS A 70 -3.12 -3.50 13.02
CA HIS A 70 -3.56 -4.09 11.77
C HIS A 70 -2.69 -3.60 10.60
N GLN A 71 -2.56 -2.29 10.43
CA GLN A 71 -1.75 -1.66 9.38
C GLN A 71 -0.29 -2.09 9.42
N ARG A 72 0.33 -2.02 10.61
CA ARG A 72 1.71 -2.46 10.78
C ARG A 72 1.88 -3.94 10.47
N HIS A 73 0.96 -4.81 10.90
CA HIS A 73 1.06 -6.24 10.59
C HIS A 73 0.99 -6.47 9.09
N SER A 74 -0.02 -5.93 8.40
CA SER A 74 -0.19 -6.09 6.95
C SER A 74 1.01 -5.56 6.18
N LEU A 75 1.45 -4.32 6.47
CA LEU A 75 2.61 -3.74 5.78
C LEU A 75 3.91 -4.48 6.08
N TYR A 76 4.14 -4.91 7.32
CA TYR A 76 5.38 -5.63 7.66
C TYR A 76 5.43 -7.00 7.04
N TYR A 77 4.30 -7.71 6.99
CA TYR A 77 4.17 -8.98 6.30
C TYR A 77 4.50 -8.82 4.81
N HIS A 78 3.94 -7.82 4.14
CA HIS A 78 4.20 -7.58 2.72
C HIS A 78 5.56 -6.94 2.41
N ALA A 79 6.21 -6.33 3.39
CA ALA A 79 7.57 -5.79 3.26
C ALA A 79 8.68 -6.83 3.48
N GLN A 80 8.36 -8.10 3.75
CA GLN A 80 9.36 -9.16 3.89
C GLN A 80 9.94 -9.56 2.53
N ARG A 81 11.23 -9.92 2.49
CA ARG A 81 11.97 -10.25 1.25
C ARG A 81 11.23 -11.19 0.30
N PRO A 82 10.62 -12.32 0.75
CA PRO A 82 9.91 -13.21 -0.17
C PRO A 82 8.76 -12.52 -0.92
N ASN A 83 8.06 -11.59 -0.24
CA ASN A 83 6.88 -10.92 -0.77
C ASN A 83 7.26 -9.73 -1.68
N ILE A 84 8.29 -8.96 -1.30
CA ILE A 84 8.75 -7.83 -2.13
C ILE A 84 9.66 -8.23 -3.30
N ASN A 85 10.31 -9.41 -3.26
CA ASN A 85 11.20 -9.86 -4.31
C ASN A 85 10.48 -10.56 -5.47
N ASN A 86 9.15 -10.70 -5.42
CA ASN A 86 8.39 -11.26 -6.53
C ASN A 86 8.67 -10.42 -7.82
N PRO A 87 9.20 -11.02 -8.90
CA PRO A 87 9.47 -10.32 -10.15
C PRO A 87 8.19 -9.84 -10.86
N ASP A 88 7.05 -10.44 -10.51
CA ASP A 88 5.72 -10.18 -11.07
C ASP A 88 4.75 -9.72 -9.98
N GLY A 89 5.21 -8.87 -9.06
CA GLY A 89 4.42 -8.34 -7.94
C GLY A 89 3.80 -6.98 -8.22
N MET A 90 2.56 -6.79 -7.75
CA MET A 90 1.85 -5.50 -7.76
C MET A 90 1.43 -5.11 -6.34
N ILE A 91 1.92 -3.96 -5.88
CA ILE A 91 1.66 -3.40 -4.55
C ILE A 91 0.97 -2.05 -4.71
N ILE A 92 -0.14 -1.85 -4.01
CA ILE A 92 -0.88 -0.58 -3.96
C ILE A 92 -0.90 -0.11 -2.53
N GLY A 93 -0.58 1.15 -2.22
CA GLY A 93 -0.75 1.60 -0.84
C GLY A 93 0.42 1.33 0.09
N GLY A 94 1.41 0.53 -0.34
CA GLY A 94 2.43 -0.03 0.55
C GLY A 94 3.65 0.86 0.78
N ALA A 95 3.78 1.94 0.00
CA ALA A 95 5.00 2.74 -0.05
C ALA A 95 4.97 3.97 0.88
N ILE A 96 3.86 4.71 0.91
CA ILE A 96 3.77 5.96 1.68
C ILE A 96 2.43 6.19 2.37
N GLU A 97 1.37 5.48 2.00
CA GLU A 97 0.02 5.84 2.40
C GLU A 97 -0.20 5.78 3.91
N ASP A 98 0.33 4.77 4.60
CA ASP A 98 0.26 4.68 6.07
C ASP A 98 1.08 5.79 6.78
N ALA A 99 2.09 6.35 6.10
CA ALA A 99 2.81 7.53 6.57
C ALA A 99 1.94 8.78 6.60
N VAL A 100 0.97 8.87 5.68
CA VAL A 100 0.09 10.02 5.52
C VAL A 100 -1.20 9.80 6.30
N TYR A 101 -1.91 8.70 6.07
CA TYR A 101 -3.26 8.48 6.59
C TYR A 101 -3.30 8.05 8.05
N GLY A 102 -2.29 7.33 8.53
CA GLY A 102 -2.19 6.97 9.94
C GLY A 102 -2.36 8.19 10.85
N PRO A 103 -1.48 9.20 10.74
CA PRO A 103 -1.57 10.42 11.55
C PRO A 103 -2.75 11.31 11.13
N MET A 104 -3.03 11.45 9.83
CA MET A 104 -4.05 12.39 9.34
C MET A 104 -5.48 11.98 9.70
N PHE A 105 -5.78 10.68 9.68
CA PHE A 105 -7.17 10.18 9.77
C PHE A 105 -7.41 9.15 10.86
N PHE A 106 -6.39 8.42 11.31
CA PHE A 106 -6.58 7.26 12.18
C PHE A 106 -6.04 7.42 13.60
N GLY A 107 -5.46 8.57 13.92
CA GLY A 107 -5.05 8.94 15.28
C GLY A 107 -3.85 8.14 15.81
N TYR A 108 -3.01 7.61 14.93
CA TYR A 108 -1.76 6.95 15.30
C TYR A 108 -0.62 7.43 14.40
N GLY A 109 0.63 7.29 14.86
CA GLY A 109 1.77 7.52 13.98
C GLY A 109 2.30 8.94 13.85
N ASP A 110 1.74 9.91 14.59
CA ASP A 110 2.31 11.24 14.78
C ASP A 110 3.76 11.24 15.28
N LYS A 111 4.39 12.42 15.23
CA LYS A 111 5.82 12.60 15.53
C LYS A 111 6.23 12.10 16.91
N ASP A 112 5.35 12.29 17.89
CA ASP A 112 5.59 11.92 19.29
C ASP A 112 5.09 10.52 19.64
N HIS A 113 4.44 9.83 18.69
CA HIS A 113 3.94 8.47 18.91
C HIS A 113 5.07 7.43 18.83
N ARG A 114 4.95 6.39 19.66
CA ARG A 114 5.74 5.16 19.48
C ARG A 114 5.41 4.59 18.11
N LEU A 115 6.44 4.35 17.29
CA LEU A 115 6.31 3.97 15.87
C LEU A 115 5.75 5.11 15.00
N ASN A 116 6.28 6.32 15.17
CA ASN A 116 6.12 7.45 14.26
C ASN A 116 6.27 7.00 12.80
N ARG A 117 5.27 7.31 11.98
CA ARG A 117 5.16 6.80 10.61
C ARG A 117 6.08 7.50 9.63
N GLU A 118 6.49 8.72 9.91
CA GLU A 118 7.56 9.38 9.16
C GLU A 118 8.84 8.51 9.21
N VAL A 119 9.26 8.13 10.42
CA VAL A 119 10.48 7.33 10.62
C VAL A 119 10.33 5.88 10.13
N VAL A 120 9.23 5.22 10.52
CA VAL A 120 8.99 3.81 10.18
C VAL A 120 8.90 3.63 8.66
N MET A 121 8.17 4.51 7.96
CA MET A 121 7.98 4.38 6.51
C MET A 121 9.22 4.78 5.72
N HIS A 122 10.07 5.69 6.21
CA HIS A 122 11.39 5.92 5.62
C HIS A 122 12.28 4.67 5.69
N SER A 123 12.25 3.93 6.80
CA SER A 123 12.97 2.65 6.91
C SER A 123 12.41 1.58 5.96
N GLY A 124 11.09 1.55 5.74
CA GLY A 124 10.44 0.68 4.77
C GLY A 124 10.77 1.05 3.33
N ARG A 125 10.79 2.36 3.00
CA ARG A 125 11.19 2.88 1.68
C ARG A 125 12.60 2.43 1.31
N ALA A 126 13.54 2.45 2.25
CA ALA A 126 14.90 1.95 2.01
C ALA A 126 14.92 0.47 1.56
N ARG A 127 13.97 -0.35 2.06
CA ARG A 127 13.81 -1.74 1.62
C ARG A 127 13.25 -1.83 0.21
N TYR A 128 12.27 -0.99 -0.15
CA TYR A 128 11.74 -0.92 -1.52
C TYR A 128 12.76 -0.35 -2.53
N SER A 129 13.61 0.61 -2.12
CA SER A 129 14.65 1.17 -2.99
C SER A 129 15.79 0.18 -3.24
N ALA A 130 16.13 -0.66 -2.26
CA ALA A 130 17.12 -1.73 -2.43
C ALA A 130 16.72 -2.80 -3.47
N LEU A 131 15.45 -2.82 -3.88
CA LEU A 131 14.94 -3.71 -4.93
C LEU A 131 15.23 -3.23 -6.35
N HIS A 132 15.59 -1.95 -6.51
CA HIS A 132 15.84 -1.33 -7.80
C HIS A 132 17.35 -1.14 -7.97
N LYS A 133 17.99 -1.97 -8.80
CA LYS A 133 19.39 -1.76 -9.22
C LYS A 133 19.57 -0.54 -10.13
N THR A 134 18.47 0.06 -10.57
CA THR A 134 18.43 1.26 -11.42
C THR A 134 17.35 2.22 -10.91
N PRO A 135 17.69 3.47 -10.55
CA PRO A 135 16.72 4.45 -10.10
C PRO A 135 15.92 4.98 -11.30
N CYS A 136 14.70 4.49 -11.51
CA CYS A 136 13.72 5.15 -12.39
C CYS A 136 12.86 6.09 -11.55
N TRP A 137 13.44 7.17 -11.04
CA TRP A 137 12.68 8.28 -10.48
C TRP A 137 12.38 9.28 -11.59
N PHE A 138 11.17 9.27 -12.12
CA PHE A 138 10.61 10.46 -12.77
C PHE A 138 10.17 11.41 -11.65
N THR A 139 11.10 12.21 -11.14
CA THR A 139 10.74 13.46 -10.48
C THR A 139 10.25 14.40 -11.56
N LEU A 140 8.94 14.52 -11.75
CA LEU A 140 8.38 15.69 -12.41
C LEU A 140 8.75 16.90 -11.55
N PRO A 141 9.53 17.87 -12.04
CA PRO A 141 9.78 19.08 -11.28
C PRO A 141 8.43 19.79 -11.12
N LEU A 142 7.95 19.90 -9.88
CA LEU A 142 6.98 20.94 -9.53
C LEU A 142 7.66 22.28 -9.80
N THR A 143 7.49 22.77 -11.02
CA THR A 143 7.71 24.18 -11.31
C THR A 143 6.41 24.86 -10.96
N VAL A 144 6.36 25.43 -9.75
CA VAL A 144 5.30 26.30 -9.28
C VAL A 144 5.27 27.53 -10.20
N MET A 145 4.12 27.84 -10.78
CA MET A 145 3.77 29.20 -11.25
C MET A 145 3.06 29.93 -10.11
#